data_AF-A0A950E2R0-F1
#
_entry.id   AF-A0A950E2R0-F1
#
_cell.length_a   1.000
_cell.length_b   1.000
_cell.length_c   1.000
_cell.angle_alpha   90.00
_cell.angle_beta   90.00
_cell.angle_gamma   90.00
#
_symmetry.space_group_name_H-M   'P 1'
#
loop_
_entity.id
_entity.type
_entity.pdbx_description
1 polymer ?
#
loop_
_entity_poly.entity_id
_entity_poly.type
_entity_poly.pdbx_seq_one_letter_code
_entity_poly.pdbx_strand_id
1 'polypeptide(L)'
;MGQEVAARTFSREDRQRYRLKVRASLDVFARMLAEARFNPERRSFGLEIELNLTDDAGDPALINAAALDAIADPAFQTELGQFNVEINVPPRRLEGTVFSELEHDARASLNAAEERSRTVGAHMMIIGILPTVGPDQLRAEVFSANPRYALLNEQIFAARGEDLEISIAGVERLSTHADTIAPEAACTSVQLHQQVDPEAFAAYWNAAQAIAGAQVAVAANSPFFCGKELWRETRIAVFEQATDTRPEELKIQGVRPRVWFGERWIT
;
A
#
# COMPACT_ATOMS: atom_id res chain seq x y z
N MET A 1 7.49 -3.27 8.46
CA MET A 1 7.16 -3.93 7.19
C MET A 1 7.20 -5.44 7.27
N GLY A 2 6.56 -6.10 6.29
CA GLY A 2 6.36 -7.54 6.23
C GLY A 2 7.67 -8.31 6.15
N GLN A 3 7.81 -9.34 6.98
CA GLN A 3 8.96 -10.25 6.89
C GLN A 3 8.89 -11.05 5.59
N GLU A 4 10.06 -11.35 5.01
CA GLU A 4 10.14 -12.37 3.98
C GLU A 4 9.54 -13.68 4.50
N VAL A 5 8.55 -14.19 3.78
CA VAL A 5 7.91 -15.46 4.12
C VAL A 5 8.46 -16.49 3.16
N ALA A 6 9.12 -17.52 3.70
CA ALA A 6 9.48 -18.68 2.89
C ALA A 6 8.21 -19.27 2.25
N ALA A 7 8.30 -19.71 1.00
CA ALA A 7 7.19 -20.37 0.31
C ALA A 7 6.64 -21.51 1.19
N ARG A 8 5.35 -21.41 1.56
CA ARG A 8 4.69 -22.31 2.51
C ARG A 8 3.27 -22.58 2.07
N THR A 9 2.89 -23.86 2.09
CA THR A 9 1.49 -24.28 2.01
C THR A 9 0.87 -24.27 3.41
N PHE A 10 -0.31 -23.67 3.57
CA PHE A 10 -1.00 -23.63 4.85
C PHE A 10 -2.02 -24.77 4.99
N SER A 11 -1.82 -25.65 5.97
CA SER A 11 -2.76 -26.70 6.30
C SER A 11 -4.01 -26.18 7.04
N ARG A 12 -5.02 -27.04 7.19
CA ARG A 12 -6.19 -26.75 8.04
C ARG A 12 -5.79 -26.52 9.50
N GLU A 13 -4.81 -27.26 9.99
CA GLU A 13 -4.28 -27.10 11.35
C GLU A 13 -3.57 -25.74 11.50
N ASP A 14 -2.80 -25.30 10.50
CA ASP A 14 -2.17 -23.97 10.51
C ASP A 14 -3.20 -22.85 10.65
N ARG A 15 -4.32 -22.96 9.90
CA ARG A 15 -5.43 -21.99 9.98
C ARG A 15 -6.07 -21.97 11.37
N GLN A 16 -6.21 -23.14 12.02
CA GLN A 16 -6.72 -23.22 13.39
C GLN A 16 -5.73 -22.61 14.39
N ARG A 17 -4.44 -22.94 14.29
CA ARG A 17 -3.38 -22.36 15.14
C ARG A 17 -3.29 -20.86 14.99
N TYR A 18 -3.34 -20.34 13.76
CA TYR A 18 -3.37 -18.92 13.47
C TYR A 18 -4.56 -18.24 14.16
N ARG A 19 -5.78 -18.78 14.01
CA ARG A 19 -6.98 -18.23 14.67
C ARG A 19 -6.84 -18.18 16.19
N LEU A 20 -6.32 -19.25 16.81
CA LEU A 20 -6.08 -19.28 18.25
C LEU A 20 -5.02 -18.25 18.67
N LYS A 21 -3.95 -18.12 17.89
CA LYS A 21 -2.88 -17.15 18.16
C LYS A 21 -3.38 -15.71 18.05
N VAL A 22 -4.17 -15.39 17.02
CA VAL A 22 -4.78 -14.06 16.85
C VAL A 22 -5.66 -13.73 18.05
N ARG A 23 -6.51 -14.65 18.50
CA ARG A 23 -7.33 -14.45 19.71
C ARG A 23 -6.48 -14.19 20.95
N ALA A 24 -5.46 -15.02 21.19
CA ALA A 24 -4.56 -14.83 22.32
C ALA A 24 -3.79 -13.48 22.24
N SER A 25 -3.40 -13.05 21.04
CA SER A 25 -2.77 -11.74 20.82
C SER A 25 -3.74 -10.59 21.11
N LEU A 26 -5.02 -10.72 20.77
CA LEU A 26 -6.05 -9.73 21.11
C LEU A 26 -6.29 -9.67 22.63
N ASP A 27 -6.28 -10.80 23.33
CA ASP A 27 -6.40 -10.84 24.80
C ASP A 27 -5.21 -10.13 25.47
N VAL A 28 -4.00 -10.38 24.98
CA VAL A 28 -2.79 -9.69 25.45
C VAL A 28 -2.87 -8.19 25.17
N PHE A 29 -3.31 -7.80 23.98
CA PHE A 29 -3.45 -6.40 23.61
C PHE A 29 -4.48 -5.68 24.49
N ALA A 30 -5.63 -6.30 24.74
CA ALA A 30 -6.64 -5.77 25.66
C ALA A 30 -6.09 -5.56 27.08
N ARG A 31 -5.29 -6.50 27.58
CA ARG A 31 -4.60 -6.34 28.87
C ARG A 31 -3.58 -5.20 28.85
N MET A 32 -2.80 -5.06 27.77
CA MET A 32 -1.82 -3.96 27.65
C MET A 32 -2.50 -2.58 27.64
N LEU A 33 -3.67 -2.47 27.00
CA LEU A 33 -4.50 -1.26 27.02
C LEU A 33 -5.01 -0.97 28.43
N ALA A 34 -5.55 -1.97 29.12
CA ALA A 34 -6.07 -1.81 30.48
C ALA A 34 -4.98 -1.48 31.53
N GLU A 35 -3.76 -1.98 31.34
CA GLU A 35 -2.63 -1.74 32.24
C GLU A 35 -1.69 -0.61 31.80
N ALA A 36 -2.07 0.17 30.77
CA ALA A 36 -1.31 1.29 30.22
C ALA A 36 0.19 0.97 29.97
N ARG A 37 0.49 -0.18 29.36
CA ARG A 37 1.88 -0.61 29.08
C ARG A 37 2.54 0.13 27.90
N PHE A 38 1.97 1.25 27.46
CA PHE A 38 2.46 2.05 26.34
C PHE A 38 3.27 3.25 26.85
N ASN A 39 4.19 3.77 26.04
CA ASN A 39 4.96 4.96 26.37
C ASN A 39 4.28 6.20 25.76
N PRO A 40 3.53 7.00 26.55
CA PRO A 40 2.77 8.13 26.03
C PRO A 40 3.65 9.32 25.61
N GLU A 41 4.89 9.39 26.09
CA GLU A 41 5.80 10.52 25.84
C GLU A 41 6.47 10.48 24.46
N ARG A 42 6.12 9.51 23.61
CA ARG A 42 6.65 9.36 22.25
C ARG A 42 5.55 9.67 21.22
N ARG A 43 5.13 10.94 21.16
CA ARG A 43 4.30 11.46 20.04
C ARG A 43 5.13 11.53 18.77
N SER A 44 5.41 10.36 18.22
CA SER A 44 6.20 10.21 17.00
C SER A 44 5.30 10.05 15.79
N PHE A 45 5.84 10.40 14.63
CA PHE A 45 5.24 10.03 13.36
C PHE A 45 6.29 9.41 12.44
N GLY A 46 5.86 8.49 11.59
CA GLY A 46 6.62 7.95 10.47
C GLY A 46 6.02 8.40 9.14
N LEU A 47 6.83 8.37 8.09
CA LEU A 47 6.44 8.66 6.72
C LEU A 47 6.91 7.52 5.84
N GLU A 48 6.01 7.00 5.03
CA GLU A 48 6.28 6.01 3.99
C GLU A 48 5.93 6.64 2.64
N ILE A 49 6.79 6.44 1.65
CA ILE A 49 6.58 6.93 0.29
C ILE A 49 6.85 5.77 -0.67
N GLU A 50 5.85 5.42 -1.46
CA GLU A 50 5.98 4.47 -2.56
C GLU A 50 6.26 5.23 -3.85
N LEU A 51 7.14 4.68 -4.68
CA LEU A 51 7.60 5.27 -5.93
C LEU A 51 7.46 4.26 -7.06
N ASN A 52 7.09 4.76 -8.22
CA ASN A 52 7.17 4.00 -9.45
C ASN A 52 8.58 4.14 -10.05
N LEU A 53 9.05 3.09 -10.72
CA LEU A 53 10.27 3.08 -11.53
C LEU A 53 9.88 3.10 -13.00
N THR A 54 10.50 4.00 -13.76
CA THR A 54 10.34 4.08 -15.21
C THR A 54 11.67 3.97 -15.95
N ASP A 55 11.62 3.57 -17.21
CA ASP A 55 12.75 3.68 -18.13
C ASP A 55 12.84 5.10 -18.72
N ASP A 56 13.77 5.30 -19.68
CA ASP A 56 13.97 6.56 -20.40
C ASP A 56 12.74 7.01 -21.22
N ALA A 57 11.83 6.09 -21.58
CA ALA A 57 10.60 6.38 -22.30
C ALA A 57 9.44 6.76 -21.35
N GLY A 58 9.60 6.56 -20.05
CA GLY A 58 8.56 6.76 -19.04
C GLY A 58 7.64 5.54 -18.87
N ASP A 59 8.01 4.39 -19.43
CA ASP A 59 7.30 3.13 -19.27
C ASP A 59 7.73 2.41 -17.98
N PRO A 60 6.88 1.59 -17.35
CA PRO A 60 7.22 0.90 -16.10
C PRO A 60 8.47 0.02 -16.25
N ALA A 61 9.50 0.28 -15.44
CA ALA A 61 10.75 -0.47 -15.46
C ALA A 61 10.73 -1.60 -14.42
N LEU A 62 10.66 -2.85 -14.88
CA LEU A 62 10.61 -4.05 -14.03
C LEU A 62 11.99 -4.44 -13.45
N ILE A 63 12.65 -3.50 -12.77
CA ILE A 63 14.04 -3.64 -12.32
C ILE A 63 14.26 -3.15 -10.87
N ASN A 64 13.25 -3.21 -10.01
CA ASN A 64 13.36 -2.75 -8.63
C ASN A 64 14.50 -3.41 -7.85
N ALA A 65 14.77 -4.70 -8.06
CA ALA A 65 15.90 -5.37 -7.40
C ALA A 65 17.24 -4.71 -7.76
N ALA A 66 17.46 -4.44 -9.06
CA ALA A 66 18.68 -3.77 -9.52
C ALA A 66 18.75 -2.31 -9.03
N ALA A 67 17.62 -1.60 -8.99
CA ALA A 67 17.55 -0.25 -8.46
C ALA A 67 17.87 -0.22 -6.95
N LEU A 68 17.29 -1.14 -6.16
CA LEU A 68 17.55 -1.26 -4.72
C LEU A 68 19.01 -1.64 -4.43
N ASP A 69 19.59 -2.55 -5.21
CA ASP A 69 21.01 -2.90 -5.12
C ASP A 69 21.91 -1.70 -5.41
N ALA A 70 21.53 -0.83 -6.36
CA ALA A 70 22.26 0.39 -6.68
C ALA A 70 22.09 1.48 -5.60
N ILE A 71 20.89 1.63 -5.05
CA ILE A 71 20.58 2.57 -3.95
C ILE A 71 21.34 2.16 -2.68
N ALA A 72 21.38 0.86 -2.37
CA ALA A 72 22.10 0.27 -1.24
C ALA A 72 21.77 0.90 0.12
N ASP A 73 20.50 1.29 0.33
CA ASP A 73 19.99 1.87 1.57
C ASP A 73 18.87 0.98 2.16
N PRO A 74 19.01 0.46 3.40
CA PRO A 74 18.00 -0.40 4.01
C PRO A 74 16.66 0.29 4.31
N ALA A 75 16.58 1.62 4.20
CA ALA A 75 15.31 2.34 4.26
C ALA A 75 14.41 2.04 3.05
N PHE A 76 15.00 1.61 1.93
CA PHE A 76 14.29 1.26 0.71
C PHE A 76 14.00 -0.23 0.62
N GLN A 77 12.80 -0.58 0.17
CA GLN A 77 12.34 -1.97 0.04
C GLN A 77 11.57 -2.19 -1.28
N THR A 78 11.41 -3.46 -1.66
CA THR A 78 10.56 -3.85 -2.79
C THR A 78 9.10 -3.66 -2.43
N GLU A 79 8.28 -3.25 -3.40
CA GLU A 79 6.82 -3.35 -3.31
C GLU A 79 6.25 -4.51 -4.15
N LEU A 80 4.91 -4.66 -4.23
CA LEU A 80 4.26 -5.74 -4.98
C LEU A 80 4.79 -5.89 -6.40
N GLY A 81 4.90 -4.78 -7.14
CA GLY A 81 5.41 -4.75 -8.50
C GLY A 81 6.92 -4.53 -8.59
N GLN A 82 7.55 -5.15 -9.59
CA GLN A 82 8.96 -4.96 -9.95
C GLN A 82 9.27 -3.54 -10.43
N PHE A 83 8.24 -2.74 -10.72
CA PHE A 83 8.35 -1.32 -11.02
C PHE A 83 8.02 -0.44 -9.81
N ASN A 84 7.93 -1.00 -8.60
CA ASN A 84 7.68 -0.24 -7.38
C ASN A 84 8.80 -0.45 -6.36
N VAL A 85 9.12 0.64 -5.67
CA VAL A 85 9.94 0.65 -4.46
C VAL A 85 9.29 1.54 -3.42
N GLU A 86 9.60 1.32 -2.16
CA GLU A 86 9.13 2.15 -1.06
C GLU A 86 10.30 2.62 -0.20
N ILE A 87 10.18 3.79 0.41
CA ILE A 87 11.10 4.29 1.44
C ILE A 87 10.37 4.47 2.77
N ASN A 88 10.97 3.95 3.84
CA ASN A 88 10.56 4.19 5.21
C ASN A 88 11.40 5.30 5.82
N VAL A 89 10.83 6.49 5.96
CA VAL A 89 11.51 7.60 6.64
C VAL A 89 11.52 7.33 8.14
N PRO A 90 12.68 7.38 8.82
CA PRO A 90 12.76 7.03 10.23
C PRO A 90 11.87 7.95 11.10
N PRO A 91 11.20 7.40 12.12
CA PRO A 91 10.21 8.15 12.89
C PRO A 91 10.84 9.35 13.61
N ARG A 92 10.09 10.45 13.69
CA ARG A 92 10.49 11.71 14.35
C ARG A 92 9.47 12.09 15.41
N ARG A 93 9.90 12.82 16.44
CA ARG A 93 8.98 13.44 17.41
C ARG A 93 8.30 14.65 16.79
N LEU A 94 7.02 14.84 17.08
CA LEU A 94 6.24 15.96 16.57
C LEU A 94 6.51 17.25 17.35
N GLU A 95 7.71 17.81 17.20
CA GLU A 95 8.19 18.97 17.97
C GLU A 95 9.03 19.92 17.09
N GLY A 96 9.03 21.22 17.41
CA GLY A 96 9.94 22.20 16.80
C GLY A 96 9.85 22.27 15.26
N THR A 97 11.01 22.12 14.61
CA THR A 97 11.22 22.27 13.15
C THR A 97 11.08 20.95 12.37
N VAL A 98 10.49 19.93 12.99
CA VAL A 98 10.49 18.55 12.45
C VAL A 98 9.97 18.42 11.01
N PHE A 99 8.98 19.21 10.59
CA PHE A 99 8.46 19.11 9.23
C PHE A 99 9.45 19.61 8.16
N SER A 100 10.20 20.67 8.46
CA SER A 100 11.24 21.17 7.55
C SER A 100 12.44 20.22 7.51
N GLU A 101 12.79 19.63 8.65
CA GLU A 101 13.83 18.59 8.73
C GLU A 101 13.42 17.34 7.95
N LEU A 102 12.17 16.89 8.11
CA LEU A 102 11.60 15.78 7.37
C LEU A 102 11.64 16.03 5.85
N GLU A 103 11.21 17.21 5.40
CA GLU A 103 11.27 17.56 3.99
C GLU A 103 12.71 17.52 3.46
N HIS A 104 13.66 18.10 4.20
CA HIS A 104 15.06 18.11 3.84
C HIS A 104 15.63 16.70 3.71
N ASP A 105 15.44 15.87 4.74
CA ASP A 105 15.95 14.50 4.79
C ASP A 105 15.32 13.62 3.71
N ALA A 106 13.99 13.69 3.54
CA ALA A 106 13.28 12.92 2.53
C ALA A 106 13.74 13.32 1.11
N ARG A 107 13.85 14.62 0.83
CA ARG A 107 14.34 15.11 -0.46
C ARG A 107 15.78 14.69 -0.74
N ALA A 108 16.66 14.77 0.26
CA ALA A 108 18.05 14.35 0.12
C ALA A 108 18.14 12.85 -0.18
N SER A 109 17.38 12.01 0.54
CA SER A 109 17.34 10.57 0.33
C SER A 109 16.78 10.20 -1.06
N LEU A 110 15.66 10.80 -1.45
CA LEU A 110 15.04 10.57 -2.77
C LEU A 110 15.94 11.01 -3.93
N ASN A 111 16.60 12.17 -3.82
CA ASN A 111 17.53 12.63 -4.85
C ASN A 111 18.75 11.71 -4.99
N ALA A 112 19.29 11.22 -3.87
CA ALA A 112 20.39 10.27 -3.90
C ALA A 112 19.94 8.92 -4.50
N ALA A 113 18.75 8.45 -4.13
CA ALA A 113 18.19 7.21 -4.66
C ALA A 113 17.92 7.29 -6.18
N GLU A 114 17.44 8.44 -6.68
CA GLU A 114 17.30 8.70 -8.11
C GLU A 114 18.65 8.66 -8.83
N GLU A 115 19.67 9.36 -8.32
CA GLU A 115 21.02 9.35 -8.92
C GLU A 115 21.58 7.92 -9.03
N ARG A 116 21.36 7.09 -8.00
CA ARG A 116 21.77 5.67 -8.00
C ARG A 116 20.95 4.83 -8.96
N SER A 117 19.62 4.97 -8.96
CA SER A 117 18.71 4.23 -9.84
C SER A 117 19.01 4.48 -11.32
N ARG A 118 19.38 5.72 -11.67
CA ARG A 118 19.78 6.07 -13.04
C ARG A 118 20.99 5.29 -13.55
N THR A 119 21.89 4.85 -12.67
CA THR A 119 23.07 4.05 -13.08
C THR A 119 22.70 2.68 -13.64
N VAL A 120 21.48 2.21 -13.34
CA VAL A 120 20.92 0.95 -13.85
C VAL A 120 19.75 1.17 -14.83
N GLY A 121 19.54 2.41 -15.28
CA GLY A 121 18.50 2.76 -16.26
C GLY A 121 17.08 2.89 -15.67
N ALA A 122 16.95 3.14 -14.36
CA ALA A 122 15.67 3.39 -13.71
C ALA A 122 15.54 4.85 -13.27
N HIS A 123 14.33 5.40 -13.40
CA HIS A 123 13.92 6.71 -12.91
C HIS A 123 12.80 6.60 -11.88
N MET A 124 12.90 7.31 -10.77
CA MET A 124 11.93 7.31 -9.69
C MET A 124 10.84 8.37 -9.91
N MET A 125 9.58 7.95 -9.87
CA MET A 125 8.41 8.79 -10.13
C MET A 125 7.44 8.79 -8.95
N ILE A 126 7.14 9.98 -8.44
CA ILE A 126 6.16 10.22 -7.36
C ILE A 126 4.81 10.56 -8.00
N ILE A 127 4.06 9.52 -8.38
CA ILE A 127 2.74 9.64 -8.99
C ILE A 127 1.90 8.43 -8.59
N GLY A 128 0.62 8.65 -8.30
CA GLY A 128 -0.26 7.60 -7.79
C GLY A 128 -0.47 6.42 -8.75
N ILE A 129 -0.61 6.69 -10.05
CA ILE A 129 -0.59 5.66 -11.11
C ILE A 129 0.20 6.23 -12.28
N LEU A 130 1.17 5.45 -12.78
CA LEU A 130 1.84 5.79 -14.04
C LEU A 130 0.84 5.73 -15.20
N PRO A 131 0.69 6.80 -16.01
CA PRO A 131 -0.23 6.80 -17.15
C PRO A 131 0.09 5.74 -18.21
N THR A 132 1.34 5.27 -18.23
CA THR A 132 1.89 4.24 -19.12
C THR A 132 1.61 2.81 -18.65
N VAL A 133 1.03 2.61 -17.46
CA VAL A 133 0.59 1.28 -17.01
C VAL A 133 -0.48 0.75 -17.96
N GLY A 134 -0.19 -0.42 -18.54
CA GLY A 134 -1.06 -1.14 -19.44
C GLY A 134 -1.38 -2.56 -18.97
N PRO A 135 -2.07 -3.36 -19.81
CA PRO A 135 -2.49 -4.72 -19.46
C PRO A 135 -1.34 -5.67 -19.10
N ASP A 136 -0.14 -5.45 -19.64
CA ASP A 136 1.02 -6.28 -19.33
C ASP A 136 1.48 -6.09 -17.87
N GLN A 137 1.23 -4.92 -17.27
CA GLN A 137 1.49 -4.67 -15.85
C GLN A 137 0.42 -5.23 -14.90
N LEU A 138 -0.62 -5.91 -15.43
CA LEU A 138 -1.68 -6.52 -14.61
C LEU A 138 -1.50 -8.04 -14.43
N ARG A 139 -0.35 -8.59 -14.83
CA ARG A 139 -0.09 -10.03 -14.84
C ARG A 139 0.95 -10.43 -13.80
N ALA A 140 1.02 -11.72 -13.50
CA ALA A 140 1.93 -12.26 -12.47
C ALA A 140 3.41 -11.94 -12.72
N GLU A 141 3.82 -11.74 -13.98
CA GLU A 141 5.21 -11.48 -14.37
C GLU A 141 5.76 -10.19 -13.78
N VAL A 142 4.90 -9.27 -13.33
CA VAL A 142 5.37 -8.03 -12.68
C VAL A 142 5.63 -8.19 -11.20
N PHE A 143 5.29 -9.31 -10.57
CA PHE A 143 5.52 -9.46 -9.13
C PHE A 143 7.00 -9.40 -8.78
N SER A 144 7.32 -8.64 -7.74
CA SER A 144 8.64 -8.68 -7.12
C SER A 144 8.99 -10.10 -6.69
N ALA A 145 10.29 -10.44 -6.75
CA ALA A 145 10.77 -11.80 -6.48
C ALA A 145 10.51 -12.31 -5.05
N ASN A 146 10.07 -11.45 -4.13
CA ASN A 146 9.71 -11.84 -2.78
C ASN A 146 8.53 -12.84 -2.79
N PRO A 147 8.72 -14.09 -2.30
CA PRO A 147 7.70 -15.13 -2.35
C PRO A 147 6.38 -14.76 -1.63
N ARG A 148 6.42 -13.77 -0.74
CA ARG A 148 5.25 -13.22 -0.07
C ARG A 148 4.16 -12.77 -1.05
N TYR A 149 4.53 -12.16 -2.17
CA TYR A 149 3.58 -11.59 -3.12
C TYR A 149 2.81 -12.68 -3.88
N ALA A 150 3.51 -13.72 -4.35
CA ALA A 150 2.88 -14.89 -4.95
C ALA A 150 1.93 -15.60 -3.97
N LEU A 151 2.33 -15.70 -2.69
CA LEU A 151 1.49 -16.30 -1.65
C LEU A 151 0.24 -15.46 -1.34
N LEU A 152 0.38 -14.13 -1.30
CA LEU A 152 -0.75 -13.22 -1.14
C LEU A 152 -1.74 -13.36 -2.31
N ASN A 153 -1.22 -13.39 -3.53
CA ASN A 153 -2.00 -13.63 -4.74
C ASN A 153 -2.82 -14.92 -4.61
N GLU A 154 -2.16 -16.04 -4.30
CA GLU A 154 -2.82 -17.34 -4.12
C GLU A 154 -3.93 -17.28 -3.06
N GLN A 155 -3.66 -16.69 -1.89
CA GLN A 155 -4.65 -16.65 -0.81
C GLN A 155 -5.84 -15.72 -1.11
N ILE A 156 -5.62 -14.60 -1.82
CA ILE A 156 -6.68 -13.67 -2.21
C ILE A 156 -7.58 -14.32 -3.26
N PHE A 157 -7.01 -14.92 -4.30
CA PHE A 157 -7.78 -15.58 -5.36
C PHE A 157 -8.45 -16.86 -4.87
N ALA A 158 -7.82 -17.63 -3.98
CA ALA A 158 -8.47 -18.78 -3.33
C ALA A 158 -9.66 -18.39 -2.46
N ALA A 159 -9.65 -17.19 -1.87
CA ALA A 159 -10.77 -16.66 -1.09
C ALA A 159 -11.89 -16.11 -1.98
N ARG A 160 -11.53 -15.47 -3.11
CA ARG A 160 -12.47 -14.91 -4.08
C ARG A 160 -13.17 -16.00 -4.90
N GLY A 161 -12.40 -16.96 -5.42
CA GLY A 161 -12.91 -18.10 -6.20
C GLY A 161 -13.13 -17.83 -7.70
N GLU A 162 -12.82 -16.63 -8.19
CA GLU A 162 -12.97 -16.19 -9.59
C GLU A 162 -11.96 -15.08 -9.93
N ASP A 163 -11.89 -14.73 -11.22
CA ASP A 163 -11.04 -13.64 -11.71
C ASP A 163 -11.49 -12.27 -11.16
N LEU A 164 -10.55 -11.34 -11.09
CA LEU A 164 -10.81 -9.97 -10.70
C LEU A 164 -11.38 -9.18 -11.88
N GLU A 165 -12.66 -8.81 -11.82
CA GLU A 165 -13.21 -7.75 -12.68
C GLU A 165 -12.87 -6.37 -12.10
N ILE A 166 -12.32 -5.49 -12.93
CA ILE A 166 -12.15 -4.06 -12.67
C ILE A 166 -13.06 -3.30 -13.63
N SER A 167 -14.09 -2.66 -13.08
CA SER A 167 -15.07 -1.87 -13.82
C SER A 167 -15.11 -0.45 -13.23
N ILE A 168 -14.64 0.53 -14.00
CA ILE A 168 -14.53 1.92 -13.57
C ILE A 168 -15.20 2.83 -14.60
N ALA A 169 -16.20 3.57 -14.15
CA ALA A 169 -16.80 4.65 -14.93
C ALA A 169 -16.23 6.00 -14.47
N GLY A 170 -15.50 6.69 -15.35
CA GLY A 170 -14.96 8.04 -15.15
C GLY A 170 -15.26 8.92 -16.36
N VAL A 171 -14.27 9.72 -16.81
CA VAL A 171 -14.35 10.44 -18.09
C VAL A 171 -14.55 9.45 -19.25
N GLU A 172 -13.72 8.41 -19.28
CA GLU A 172 -13.93 7.21 -20.07
C GLU A 172 -14.44 6.05 -19.20
N ARG A 173 -14.72 4.91 -19.83
CA ARG A 173 -15.07 3.67 -19.13
C ARG A 173 -13.97 2.64 -19.34
N LEU A 174 -13.61 1.97 -18.25
CA LEU A 174 -12.73 0.81 -18.25
C LEU A 174 -13.52 -0.40 -17.75
N SER A 175 -13.38 -1.51 -18.47
CA SER A 175 -13.76 -2.84 -18.01
C SER A 175 -12.63 -3.78 -18.42
N THR A 176 -11.98 -4.40 -17.45
CA THR A 176 -10.90 -5.35 -17.67
C THR A 176 -10.94 -6.45 -16.61
N HIS A 177 -10.29 -7.56 -16.91
CA HIS A 177 -10.11 -8.66 -15.97
C HIS A 177 -8.62 -8.81 -15.64
N ALA A 178 -8.34 -9.30 -14.44
CA ALA A 178 -7.03 -9.77 -14.02
C ALA A 178 -7.18 -11.09 -13.27
N ASP A 179 -6.26 -12.01 -13.50
CA ASP A 179 -6.15 -13.29 -12.79
C ASP A 179 -5.15 -13.20 -11.61
N THR A 180 -4.71 -11.98 -11.30
CA THR A 180 -3.79 -11.71 -10.20
C THR A 180 -4.12 -10.41 -9.45
N ILE A 181 -3.47 -10.22 -8.30
CA ILE A 181 -3.52 -8.96 -7.53
C ILE A 181 -2.63 -7.85 -8.10
N ALA A 182 -1.94 -8.08 -9.23
CA ALA A 182 -1.02 -7.11 -9.82
C ALA A 182 -1.62 -5.72 -10.11
N PRO A 183 -2.92 -5.53 -10.40
CA PRO A 183 -3.50 -4.19 -10.49
C PRO A 183 -3.30 -3.33 -9.24
N GLU A 184 -3.10 -3.93 -8.07
CA GLU A 184 -2.77 -3.20 -6.84
C GLU A 184 -1.40 -2.50 -6.93
N ALA A 185 -0.41 -3.12 -7.60
CA ALA A 185 0.93 -2.55 -7.78
C ALA A 185 0.94 -1.27 -8.63
N ALA A 186 -0.13 -1.02 -9.40
CA ALA A 186 -0.27 0.24 -10.13
C ALA A 186 -0.48 1.44 -9.19
N CYS A 187 -0.96 1.21 -7.97
CA CYS A 187 -1.26 2.23 -7.00
C CYS A 187 -0.05 2.44 -6.08
N THR A 188 0.55 3.62 -6.12
CA THR A 188 1.51 4.05 -5.10
C THR A 188 0.87 5.02 -4.10
N SER A 189 1.47 5.19 -2.93
CA SER A 189 0.95 6.09 -1.90
C SER A 189 2.01 6.87 -1.11
N VAL A 190 1.54 7.88 -0.38
CA VAL A 190 2.29 8.52 0.71
C VAL A 190 1.49 8.26 1.98
N GLN A 191 2.11 7.63 2.96
CA GLN A 191 1.45 7.21 4.19
C GLN A 191 2.09 7.89 5.40
N LEU A 192 1.24 8.42 6.29
CA LEU A 192 1.64 9.06 7.53
C LEU A 192 1.20 8.19 8.70
N HIS A 193 2.17 7.72 9.50
CA HIS A 193 1.92 6.85 10.64
C HIS A 193 2.09 7.64 11.92
N GLN A 194 1.00 8.05 12.57
CA GLN A 194 1.07 8.76 13.84
C GLN A 194 0.93 7.80 15.01
N GLN A 195 1.87 7.84 15.94
CA GLN A 195 1.74 7.20 17.24
C GLN A 195 0.79 8.02 18.12
N VAL A 196 -0.24 7.37 18.65
CA VAL A 196 -1.27 8.00 19.49
C VAL A 196 -1.41 7.29 20.82
N ASP A 197 -1.78 8.06 21.85
CA ASP A 197 -2.17 7.50 23.14
C ASP A 197 -3.46 6.68 22.99
N PRO A 198 -3.58 5.50 23.64
CA PRO A 198 -4.78 4.68 23.55
C PRO A 198 -6.08 5.43 23.86
N GLU A 199 -6.06 6.28 24.88
CA GLU A 199 -7.22 7.08 25.29
C GLU A 199 -7.61 8.15 24.26
N ALA A 200 -6.67 8.57 23.41
CA ALA A 200 -6.90 9.57 22.37
C ALA A 200 -7.24 8.94 21.01
N PHE A 201 -7.11 7.61 20.86
CA PHE A 201 -7.23 6.93 19.56
C PHE A 201 -8.52 7.28 18.82
N ALA A 202 -9.67 7.28 19.50
CA ALA A 202 -10.95 7.59 18.90
C ALA A 202 -11.00 9.01 18.30
N ALA A 203 -10.46 10.00 19.00
CA ALA A 203 -10.42 11.38 18.52
C ALA A 203 -9.53 11.52 17.28
N TYR A 204 -8.35 10.89 17.27
CA TYR A 204 -7.44 10.91 16.12
C TYR A 204 -8.01 10.17 14.91
N TRP A 205 -8.58 8.99 15.12
CA TRP A 205 -9.24 8.22 14.05
C TRP A 205 -10.37 9.00 13.40
N ASN A 206 -11.24 9.60 14.22
CA ASN A 206 -12.35 10.41 13.72
C ASN A 206 -11.85 11.67 13.00
N ALA A 207 -10.81 12.33 13.51
CA ALA A 207 -10.20 13.48 12.84
C ALA A 207 -9.61 13.10 11.47
N ALA A 208 -8.87 11.99 11.39
CA ALA A 208 -8.29 11.48 10.14
C ALA A 208 -9.38 11.17 9.10
N GLN A 209 -10.45 10.48 9.51
CA GLN A 209 -11.60 10.24 8.64
C GLN A 209 -12.28 11.53 8.17
N ALA A 210 -12.40 12.54 9.04
CA ALA A 210 -13.04 13.81 8.70
C ALA A 210 -12.29 14.60 7.61
N ILE A 211 -10.95 14.48 7.55
CA ILE A 211 -10.12 15.23 6.59
C ILE A 211 -9.74 14.43 5.34
N ALA A 212 -9.94 13.10 5.33
CA ALA A 212 -9.46 12.23 4.26
C ALA A 212 -9.91 12.66 2.85
N GLY A 213 -11.17 13.08 2.69
CA GLY A 213 -11.68 13.56 1.41
C GLY A 213 -10.98 14.83 0.91
N ALA A 214 -10.70 15.78 1.80
CA ALA A 214 -9.95 16.98 1.45
C ALA A 214 -8.48 16.67 1.13
N GLN A 215 -7.86 15.75 1.88
CA GLN A 215 -6.49 15.30 1.62
C GLN A 215 -6.37 14.65 0.24
N VAL A 216 -7.28 13.73 -0.09
CA VAL A 216 -7.35 13.08 -1.40
C VAL A 216 -7.57 14.11 -2.51
N ALA A 217 -8.49 15.06 -2.33
CA ALA A 217 -8.78 16.05 -3.35
C ALA A 217 -7.57 16.93 -3.70
N VAL A 218 -6.76 17.30 -2.70
CA VAL A 218 -5.54 18.09 -2.90
C VAL A 218 -4.41 17.24 -3.49
N ALA A 219 -4.31 15.96 -3.10
CA ALA A 219 -3.26 15.06 -3.53
C ALA A 219 -3.55 14.31 -4.85
N ALA A 220 -4.72 14.53 -5.45
CA ALA A 220 -5.20 13.81 -6.63
C ALA A 220 -4.19 13.83 -7.77
N ASN A 221 -3.60 12.66 -8.10
CA ASN A 221 -2.53 12.56 -9.07
C ASN A 221 -2.54 11.24 -9.88
N SER A 222 -3.68 10.57 -10.03
CA SER A 222 -3.81 9.32 -10.79
C SER A 222 -4.96 9.34 -11.82
N PRO A 223 -4.91 10.24 -12.82
CA PRO A 223 -6.02 10.40 -13.77
C PRO A 223 -6.18 9.26 -14.79
N PHE A 224 -5.16 8.43 -14.98
CA PHE A 224 -5.13 7.39 -16.01
C PHE A 224 -4.90 6.00 -15.43
N PHE A 225 -5.50 5.00 -16.06
CA PHE A 225 -5.20 3.59 -15.82
C PHE A 225 -5.52 2.79 -17.08
N CYS A 226 -4.61 1.91 -17.53
CA CYS A 226 -4.76 1.11 -18.75
C CYS A 226 -5.09 1.94 -20.00
N GLY A 227 -4.43 3.10 -20.16
CA GLY A 227 -4.63 4.00 -21.31
C GLY A 227 -5.98 4.71 -21.36
N LYS A 228 -6.72 4.77 -20.24
CA LYS A 228 -8.03 5.45 -20.12
C LYS A 228 -7.98 6.59 -19.13
N GLU A 229 -8.52 7.75 -19.51
CA GLU A 229 -8.78 8.85 -18.56
C GLU A 229 -10.00 8.50 -17.70
N LEU A 230 -9.82 8.40 -16.38
CA LEU A 230 -10.87 7.96 -15.45
C LEU A 230 -11.17 9.06 -14.42
N TRP A 231 -10.85 8.83 -13.15
CA TRP A 231 -11.07 9.79 -12.07
C TRP A 231 -9.79 10.57 -11.82
N ARG A 232 -9.85 11.79 -11.29
CA ARG A 232 -8.64 12.52 -10.88
C ARG A 232 -7.80 11.74 -9.85
N GLU A 233 -8.45 10.89 -9.08
CA GLU A 233 -7.84 9.91 -8.19
C GLU A 233 -8.41 8.51 -8.47
N THR A 234 -7.91 7.85 -9.52
CA THR A 234 -8.37 6.51 -9.96
C THR A 234 -7.90 5.39 -9.03
N ARG A 235 -6.79 5.60 -8.28
CA ARG A 235 -6.26 4.62 -7.32
C ARG A 235 -7.31 4.06 -6.37
N ILE A 236 -8.23 4.90 -5.90
CA ILE A 236 -9.27 4.48 -4.94
C ILE A 236 -10.12 3.35 -5.54
N ALA A 237 -10.60 3.54 -6.77
CA ALA A 237 -11.44 2.55 -7.44
C ALA A 237 -10.66 1.29 -7.82
N VAL A 238 -9.40 1.44 -8.27
CA VAL A 238 -8.53 0.29 -8.61
C VAL A 238 -8.22 -0.53 -7.37
N PHE A 239 -7.76 0.10 -6.29
CA PHE A 239 -7.36 -0.57 -5.06
C PHE A 239 -8.54 -1.27 -4.36
N GLU A 240 -9.70 -0.60 -4.28
CA GLU A 240 -10.92 -1.18 -3.70
C GLU A 240 -11.33 -2.47 -4.43
N GLN A 241 -11.31 -2.44 -5.76
CA GLN A 241 -11.69 -3.60 -6.57
C GLN A 241 -10.61 -4.70 -6.56
N ALA A 242 -9.32 -4.32 -6.64
CA ALA A 242 -8.20 -5.26 -6.74
C ALA A 242 -7.99 -6.11 -5.48
N THR A 243 -8.27 -5.56 -4.31
CA THR A 243 -8.05 -6.23 -3.02
C THR A 243 -9.31 -6.85 -2.42
N ASP A 244 -10.48 -6.66 -3.04
CA ASP A 244 -11.71 -7.28 -2.57
C ASP A 244 -11.62 -8.81 -2.69
N THR A 245 -12.07 -9.54 -1.68
CA THR A 245 -12.14 -11.01 -1.74
C THR A 245 -13.57 -11.50 -1.89
N ARG A 246 -14.55 -10.59 -1.98
CA ARG A 246 -15.97 -10.92 -2.04
C ARG A 246 -16.40 -11.16 -3.50
N PRO A 247 -17.05 -12.29 -3.80
CA PRO A 247 -17.82 -12.42 -5.04
C PRO A 247 -19.06 -11.52 -4.98
N GLU A 248 -19.72 -11.34 -6.13
CA GLU A 248 -20.86 -10.42 -6.27
C GLU A 248 -22.02 -10.74 -5.33
N GLU A 249 -22.28 -12.02 -5.05
CA GLU A 249 -23.34 -12.42 -4.13
C GLU A 249 -23.08 -11.94 -2.70
N LEU A 250 -21.82 -11.98 -2.24
CA LEU A 250 -21.46 -11.48 -0.90
C LEU A 250 -21.54 -9.96 -0.83
N LYS A 251 -21.21 -9.26 -1.92
CA LYS A 251 -21.39 -7.80 -2.01
C LYS A 251 -22.87 -7.42 -1.92
N ILE A 252 -23.73 -8.10 -2.68
CA ILE A 252 -25.20 -7.89 -2.66
C ILE A 252 -25.79 -8.18 -1.27
N GLN A 253 -25.27 -9.18 -0.57
CA GLN A 253 -25.68 -9.51 0.80
C GLN A 253 -25.19 -8.52 1.87
N GLY A 254 -24.41 -7.50 1.49
CA GLY A 254 -23.87 -6.51 2.42
C GLY A 254 -22.76 -7.05 3.32
N VAL A 255 -22.08 -8.13 2.92
CA VAL A 255 -20.91 -8.63 3.64
C VAL A 255 -19.83 -7.56 3.58
N ARG A 256 -19.28 -7.20 4.75
CA ARG A 256 -18.23 -6.17 4.84
C ARG A 256 -16.97 -6.63 4.10
N PRO A 257 -16.34 -5.76 3.30
CA PRO A 257 -15.04 -6.07 2.72
C PRO A 257 -13.97 -6.18 3.81
N ARG A 258 -12.82 -6.73 3.45
CA ARG A 258 -11.66 -6.81 4.35
C ARG A 258 -11.03 -5.45 4.62
N VAL A 259 -11.07 -4.55 3.63
CA VAL A 259 -10.57 -3.18 3.70
C VAL A 259 -11.72 -2.23 3.38
N TRP A 260 -11.99 -1.27 4.25
CA TRP A 260 -13.03 -0.26 4.06
C TRP A 260 -12.80 0.95 4.94
N PHE A 261 -13.46 2.05 4.57
CA PHE A 261 -13.31 3.35 5.21
C PHE A 261 -13.94 3.42 6.62
N GLY A 262 -14.94 2.59 6.92
CA GLY A 262 -15.74 2.63 8.16
C GLY A 262 -17.18 3.09 7.92
N GLU A 263 -18.07 2.86 8.90
CA GLU A 263 -19.51 3.23 8.82
C GLU A 263 -19.90 4.36 9.77
N ARG A 264 -19.07 4.66 10.77
CA ARG A 264 -19.39 5.62 11.84
C ARG A 264 -18.15 6.06 12.60
N TRP A 265 -18.32 7.14 13.36
CA TRP A 265 -17.36 7.54 14.38
C TRP A 265 -17.21 6.47 15.46
N ILE A 266 -15.99 6.31 15.95
CA ILE A 266 -15.68 5.41 17.06
C ILE A 266 -15.60 6.20 18.38
N THR A 267 -15.76 5.48 19.50
CA THR A 267 -15.75 6.01 20.87
C THR A 267 -14.69 5.31 21.70
#